data_AF-A0A961LYW7-F1
#
_entry.id   AF-A0A961LYW7-F1
#
_cell.length_a   1.000
_cell.length_b   1.000
_cell.length_c   1.000
_cell.angle_alpha   90.00
_cell.angle_beta   90.00
_cell.angle_gamma   90.00
#
_symmetry.space_group_name_H-M   'P 1'
#
loop_
_entity.id
_entity.type
_entity.pdbx_description
1 polymer ?
#
loop_
_entity_poly.entity_id
_entity_poly.type
_entity_poly.pdbx_seq_one_letter_code
_entity_poly.pdbx_strand_id
1 'polypeptide(L)'
;MQGSANLNLMIKAARKAGRSLVKDFREVENLQVSSKGPGDFVSKADREAERILKEELMEGRPNYGWLGEETGGAEGTDPTRRWIVDP
;
A
#
# COMPACT_ATOMS: atom_id res chain seq x y z
N MET A 1 -10.47 -12.01 -18.74
CA MET A 1 -9.02 -12.02 -19.04
C MET A 1 -8.34 -12.79 -17.92
N GLN A 2 -7.59 -13.85 -18.23
CA GLN A 2 -6.86 -14.61 -17.20
C GLN A 2 -5.54 -13.89 -16.90
N GLY A 3 -5.47 -13.18 -15.77
CA GLY A 3 -4.25 -12.52 -15.32
C GLY A 3 -3.23 -13.53 -14.80
N SER A 4 -1.93 -13.21 -14.92
CA SER A 4 -0.87 -14.00 -14.28
C SER A 4 -1.07 -14.04 -12.77
N ALA A 5 -0.49 -15.04 -12.08
CA ALA A 5 -0.59 -15.14 -10.63
C ALA A 5 -0.08 -13.87 -9.92
N ASN A 6 0.96 -13.23 -10.46
CA ASN A 6 1.49 -11.96 -9.92
C ASN A 6 0.52 -10.80 -10.17
N LEU A 7 -0.06 -10.70 -11.37
CA LEU A 7 -1.03 -9.65 -11.68
C LEU A 7 -2.29 -9.77 -10.79
N ASN A 8 -2.78 -10.99 -10.56
CA ASN A 8 -3.93 -11.21 -9.69
C ASN A 8 -3.63 -10.80 -8.23
N LEU A 9 -2.41 -11.08 -7.75
CA LEU A 9 -1.94 -10.66 -6.43
C LEU A 9 -1.84 -9.13 -6.33
N MET A 10 -1.27 -8.47 -7.34
CA MET A 10 -1.17 -7.01 -7.40
C MET A 10 -2.56 -6.35 -7.38
N ILE A 11 -3.50 -6.85 -8.17
CA ILE A 11 -4.88 -6.34 -8.21
C ILE A 11 -5.57 -6.53 -6.84
N LYS A 12 -5.36 -7.67 -6.18
CA LYS A 12 -5.92 -7.93 -4.84
C LYS A 12 -5.39 -6.93 -3.82
N ALA A 13 -4.07 -6.73 -3.78
CA ALA A 13 -3.39 -5.82 -2.87
C ALA A 13 -3.86 -4.36 -3.08
N ALA A 14 -3.80 -3.87 -4.32
CA ALA A 14 -4.23 -2.52 -4.68
C ALA A 14 -5.69 -2.24 -4.33
N ARG A 15 -6.59 -3.20 -4.59
CA ARG A 15 -8.00 -3.08 -4.19
C ARG A 15 -8.20 -3.04 -2.68
N LYS A 16 -7.34 -3.73 -1.90
CA LYS A 16 -7.42 -3.71 -0.44
C LYS A 16 -6.96 -2.37 0.12
N ALA A 17 -5.81 -1.86 -0.34
CA ALA A 17 -5.31 -0.54 0.03
C ALA A 17 -6.29 0.58 -0.37
N GLY A 18 -6.83 0.54 -1.59
CA GLY A 18 -7.81 1.52 -2.06
C GLY A 18 -9.11 1.56 -1.24
N ARG A 19 -9.53 0.45 -0.63
CA ARG A 19 -10.67 0.47 0.32
C ARG A 19 -10.34 1.22 1.60
N SER A 20 -9.11 1.16 2.07
CA SER A 20 -8.64 1.95 3.22
C SER A 20 -8.62 3.43 2.87
N LEU A 21 -8.02 3.79 1.73
CA LEU A 21 -7.95 5.17 1.26
C LEU A 21 -9.33 5.82 1.12
N VAL A 22 -10.30 5.11 0.53
CA VAL A 22 -11.68 5.63 0.40
C VAL A 22 -12.35 5.82 1.77
N LYS A 23 -12.05 4.95 2.75
CA LYS A 23 -12.56 5.12 4.11
C LYS A 23 -11.95 6.35 4.75
N ASP A 24 -10.63 6.50 4.70
CA ASP A 24 -9.92 7.64 5.28
C ASP A 24 -10.34 8.97 4.64
N PHE A 25 -10.54 8.99 3.31
CA PHE A 25 -11.04 10.17 2.60
C PHE A 25 -12.42 10.64 3.11
N ARG A 26 -13.34 9.71 3.38
CA ARG A 26 -14.65 10.03 3.96
C ARG A 26 -14.55 10.52 5.41
N GLU A 27 -13.53 10.09 6.13
CA GLU A 27 -13.27 10.58 7.49
C GLU A 27 -12.69 12.01 7.46
N VAL A 28 -11.85 12.35 6.47
CA VAL A 28 -11.28 13.72 6.30
C VAL A 28 -12.36 14.79 6.20
N GLU A 29 -13.48 14.51 5.52
CA GLU A 29 -14.64 15.42 5.48
C GLU A 29 -15.20 15.71 6.88
N ASN A 30 -15.16 14.75 7.80
CA ASN A 30 -15.60 14.90 9.19
C ASN A 30 -14.56 15.60 10.08
N LEU A 31 -13.30 15.68 9.63
CA LEU A 31 -12.17 16.24 10.37
C LEU A 31 -11.93 17.72 10.15
N GLN A 32 -12.67 18.37 9.23
CA GLN A 32 -12.71 19.83 9.13
C GLN A 32 -13.10 20.52 10.47
N VAL A 33 -13.58 19.75 11.45
CA VAL A 33 -13.92 20.20 12.82
C VAL A 33 -12.79 19.95 13.84
N SER A 34 -11.72 19.22 13.48
CA SER A 34 -10.63 18.83 14.38
C SER A 34 -9.35 19.66 14.17
N SER A 35 -8.51 19.79 15.20
CA SER A 35 -7.28 20.59 15.20
C SER A 35 -6.11 20.00 14.39
N LYS A 36 -6.29 18.87 13.71
CA LYS A 36 -5.24 18.26 12.87
C LYS A 36 -5.32 18.80 11.45
N GLY A 37 -4.18 19.15 10.87
CA GLY A 37 -4.12 19.66 9.50
C GLY A 37 -4.37 18.56 8.46
N PRO A 38 -4.81 18.91 7.23
CA PRO A 38 -5.00 17.95 6.14
C PRO A 38 -3.76 17.11 5.82
N GLY A 39 -2.56 17.68 5.94
CA GLY A 39 -1.29 16.98 5.66
C GLY A 39 -1.02 15.78 6.57
N ASP A 40 -1.35 15.88 7.87
CA ASP A 40 -1.18 14.77 8.82
C ASP A 40 -2.10 13.59 8.48
N PHE A 41 -3.24 13.85 7.84
CA PHE A 41 -4.18 12.82 7.41
C PHE A 41 -3.70 12.10 6.15
N VAL A 42 -3.21 12.86 5.17
CA VAL A 42 -2.61 12.28 3.95
C VAL A 42 -1.46 11.35 4.33
N SER A 43 -0.51 11.82 5.15
CA SER A 43 0.63 10.98 5.57
C SER A 43 0.21 9.73 6.37
N LYS A 44 -0.92 9.76 7.09
CA LYS A 44 -1.42 8.58 7.79
C LYS A 44 -2.07 7.59 6.82
N ALA A 45 -2.84 8.09 5.86
CA ALA A 45 -3.49 7.27 4.84
C ALA A 45 -2.45 6.57 3.96
N ASP A 46 -1.43 7.29 3.50
CA ASP A 46 -0.35 6.75 2.66
C ASP A 46 0.42 5.64 3.39
N ARG A 47 0.79 5.85 4.66
CA ARG A 47 1.47 4.83 5.47
C ARG A 47 0.63 3.57 5.69
N GLU A 48 -0.68 3.74 5.89
CA GLU A 48 -1.58 2.59 6.08
C GLU A 48 -1.81 1.84 4.78
N ALA A 49 -1.96 2.54 3.66
CA ALA A 49 -2.02 1.94 2.33
C ALA A 49 -0.74 1.16 2.01
N GLU A 50 0.45 1.74 2.28
CA GLU A 50 1.72 1.04 2.08
C GLU A 50 1.83 -0.20 2.96
N ARG A 51 1.42 -0.12 4.23
CA ARG A 51 1.40 -1.27 5.14
C ARG A 51 0.55 -2.42 4.58
N ILE A 52 -0.66 -2.11 4.10
CA ILE A 52 -1.57 -3.09 3.50
C ILE A 52 -0.95 -3.73 2.25
N LEU A 53 -0.35 -2.91 1.37
CA LEU A 53 0.32 -3.39 0.16
C LEU A 53 1.48 -4.31 0.50
N LYS A 54 2.31 -3.92 1.46
CA LYS A 54 3.45 -4.71 1.91
C LYS A 54 3.02 -6.04 2.49
N GLU A 55 2.02 -6.08 3.35
CA GLU A 55 1.48 -7.31 3.92
C GLU A 55 0.99 -8.27 2.84
N GLU A 56 0.11 -7.82 1.94
CA GLU A 56 -0.47 -8.70 0.91
C GLU A 56 0.56 -9.19 -0.11
N LEU A 57 1.44 -8.29 -0.58
CA LEU A 57 2.42 -8.62 -1.62
C LEU A 57 3.55 -9.50 -1.08
N MET A 58 4.02 -9.24 0.14
CA MET A 58 5.10 -10.03 0.76
C MET A 58 4.59 -11.36 1.31
N GLU A 59 3.33 -11.46 1.78
CA GLU A 59 2.72 -12.76 2.12
C GLU A 59 2.60 -13.64 0.86
N GLY A 60 2.17 -13.07 -0.27
CA GLY A 60 2.01 -13.81 -1.51
C GLY A 60 3.34 -14.16 -2.21
N ARG A 61 4.40 -13.38 -1.99
CA ARG A 61 5.75 -13.59 -2.56
C ARG A 61 6.84 -13.20 -1.54
N PRO A 62 7.10 -14.04 -0.52
CA PRO A 62 8.02 -13.70 0.57
C PRO A 62 9.49 -13.55 0.13
N ASN A 63 9.83 -14.10 -1.03
CA ASN A 63 11.20 -14.09 -1.55
C ASN A 63 11.53 -12.83 -2.38
N TYR A 64 10.53 -12.03 -2.74
CA TYR A 64 10.74 -10.83 -3.57
C TYR A 64 11.30 -9.69 -2.73
N GLY A 65 12.05 -8.78 -3.37
CA GLY A 65 12.43 -7.52 -2.74
C GLY A 65 11.25 -6.55 -2.60
N TRP A 66 11.45 -5.52 -1.79
CA TRP A 66 10.51 -4.43 -1.54
C TRP A 66 11.14 -3.07 -1.85
N LEU A 67 10.36 -2.15 -2.39
CA LEU A 67 10.68 -0.73 -2.48
C LEU A 67 9.36 0.06 -2.39
N GLY A 68 9.09 0.65 -1.22
CA GLY A 68 7.98 1.56 -0.99
C GLY A 68 8.47 3.01 -0.93
N GLU A 69 7.60 3.94 -1.28
CA GLU A 69 7.84 5.38 -1.17
C GLU A 69 8.06 5.80 0.29
N GLU A 70 7.24 5.28 1.21
CA GLU A 70 7.21 5.71 2.61
C GLU A 70 8.23 4.97 3.50
N THR A 71 8.41 3.65 3.26
CA THR A 71 9.28 2.80 4.10
C THR A 71 10.63 2.46 3.46
N GLY A 72 10.87 2.89 2.23
CA GLY A 72 12.09 2.57 1.48
C GLY A 72 12.17 1.09 1.09
N GLY A 73 13.39 0.59 0.92
CA GLY A 73 13.64 -0.72 0.30
C GLY A 73 14.12 -1.82 1.25
N ALA A 74 13.87 -3.07 0.85
CA ALA A 74 14.48 -4.26 1.43
C ALA A 74 14.84 -5.26 0.32
N GLU A 75 16.02 -5.87 0.41
CA GLU A 75 16.42 -6.90 -0.54
C GLU A 75 15.64 -8.20 -0.30
N GLY A 76 15.21 -8.82 -1.39
CA GLY A 76 14.61 -10.15 -1.37
C GLY A 76 15.67 -11.23 -1.51
N THR A 77 15.33 -12.47 -1.16
CA THR A 77 16.21 -13.62 -1.42
C THR A 77 16.28 -13.97 -2.91
N ASP A 78 15.26 -13.57 -3.70
CA ASP A 78 15.29 -13.62 -5.16
C ASP A 78 15.77 -12.26 -5.71
N PRO A 79 17.02 -12.17 -6.23
CA PRO A 79 17.57 -10.92 -6.72
C PRO A 79 16.95 -10.46 -8.06
N THR A 80 16.13 -11.30 -8.70
CA THR A 80 15.52 -11.00 -10.01
C THR A 80 14.14 -10.36 -9.90
N ARG A 81 13.59 -10.24 -8.69
CA ARG A 81 12.20 -9.82 -8.45
C ARG A 81 12.11 -8.82 -7.31
N ARG A 82 11.33 -7.76 -7.52
CA ARG A 82 11.04 -6.72 -6.53
C ARG A 82 9.66 -6.13 -6.76
N TRP A 83 8.95 -5.83 -5.67
CA TRP A 83 7.78 -4.96 -5.68
C TRP A 83 8.22 -3.50 -5.56
N ILE A 84 7.64 -2.64 -6.39
CA ILE A 84 7.83 -1.19 -6.36
C ILE A 84 6.45 -0.59 -6.14
N VAL A 85 6.31 0.18 -5.08
CA VAL A 85 5.00 0.61 -4.57
C VAL A 85 5.02 2.10 -4.26
N ASP A 86 3.97 2.77 -4.72
CA ASP A 86 3.54 4.12 -4.40
C ASP A 86 2.10 3.94 -3.87
N PRO A 87 1.87 4.19 -2.57
CA PRO A 87 0.70 3.69 -1.82
C PRO A 87 -0.64 4.41 -2.09
#